data_AF-D6LGC0-F1
#
_entry.id   AF-D6LGC0-F1
#
_cell.length_a   1.000
_cell.length_b   1.000
_cell.length_c   1.000
_cell.angle_alpha   90.00
_cell.angle_beta   90.00
_cell.angle_gamma   90.00
#
_symmetry.space_group_name_H-M   'P 1'
#
loop_
_entity.id
_entity.type
_entity.pdbx_description
1 polymer ?
#
loop_
_entity_poly.entity_id
_entity_poly.type
_entity_poly.pdbx_seq_one_letter_code
_entity_poly.pdbx_strand_id
1 'polypeptide(L)'
;MKRKFINVTKEYIENLAPTDFCVELIQPAWETVNIYGSYEEYEESLKPYTTEQRYLLAMHWLGAEVDNGGFQQFLGNSTGIVWEDAYKGYQAIGSEKLAYLIEELIKVYGRNIPFDREERGNILESFSQEKLAEIDTITDLYYEIEEPEWRKVTLWVKANSEKFFIQAEINDYSR
;
A
#
# COMPACT_ATOMS: atom_id res chain seq x y z
N MET A 1 -18.00 17.75 5.55
CA MET A 1 -16.90 17.76 4.55
C MET A 1 -17.49 18.10 3.20
N LYS A 2 -16.82 18.93 2.39
CA LYS A 2 -17.24 19.13 1.00
C LYS A 2 -16.98 17.84 0.22
N ARG A 3 -17.78 17.55 -0.80
CA ARG A 3 -17.59 16.42 -1.71
C ARG A 3 -17.21 16.98 -3.07
N LYS A 4 -16.29 16.33 -3.78
CA LYS A 4 -15.94 16.64 -5.17
C LYS A 4 -16.15 15.40 -6.03
N PHE A 5 -16.63 15.60 -7.25
CA PHE A 5 -16.68 14.52 -8.23
C PHE A 5 -15.35 14.46 -8.97
N ILE A 6 -14.79 13.26 -9.11
CA ILE A 6 -13.61 13.01 -9.91
C ILE A 6 -13.94 12.11 -11.10
N ASN A 7 -13.22 12.37 -12.19
CA ASN A 7 -13.30 11.60 -13.43
C ASN A 7 -11.87 11.36 -13.92
N VAL A 8 -11.31 10.22 -13.55
CA VAL A 8 -10.00 9.79 -14.06
C VAL A 8 -10.22 9.12 -15.41
N THR A 9 -9.76 9.78 -16.46
CA THR A 9 -9.85 9.29 -17.85
C THR A 9 -8.48 8.82 -18.34
N LYS A 10 -8.46 8.19 -19.52
CA LYS A 10 -7.19 7.89 -20.20
C LYS A 10 -6.33 9.13 -20.42
N GLU A 11 -6.91 10.20 -20.94
CA GLU A 11 -6.23 11.47 -21.18
C GLU A 11 -5.68 12.07 -19.88
N TYR A 12 -6.41 11.96 -18.77
CA TYR A 12 -5.95 12.38 -17.45
C TYR A 12 -4.64 11.66 -17.07
N ILE A 13 -4.62 10.32 -17.19
CA ILE A 13 -3.46 9.49 -16.83
C ILE A 13 -2.27 9.74 -17.76
N GLU A 14 -2.51 9.84 -19.07
CA GLU A 14 -1.46 10.07 -20.06
C GLU A 14 -0.71 11.40 -19.81
N ASN A 15 -1.44 12.40 -19.31
CA ASN A 15 -0.92 13.74 -19.02
C ASN A 15 -0.22 13.89 -17.66
N LEU A 16 -0.23 12.89 -16.78
CA LEU A 16 0.52 12.94 -15.52
C LEU A 16 2.02 13.13 -15.79
N ALA A 17 2.73 14.00 -15.03
CA ALA A 17 4.18 14.00 -15.14
C ALA A 17 4.74 12.65 -14.63
N PRO A 18 5.89 12.17 -15.11
CA PRO A 18 6.46 10.88 -14.70
C PRO A 18 6.69 10.73 -13.18
N THR A 19 6.75 11.83 -12.44
CA THR A 19 6.94 11.88 -10.98
C THR A 19 5.70 12.33 -10.23
N ASP A 20 4.60 12.63 -10.92
CA ASP A 20 3.36 13.02 -10.25
C ASP A 20 2.65 11.75 -9.80
N PHE A 21 2.60 11.55 -8.48
CA PHE A 21 1.59 10.68 -7.91
C PHE A 21 0.28 11.47 -7.77
N CYS A 22 -0.81 10.84 -8.18
CA CYS A 22 -2.13 11.44 -8.21
C CYS A 22 -3.01 10.77 -7.14
N VAL A 23 -3.36 11.54 -6.11
CA VAL A 23 -4.20 11.06 -5.00
C VAL A 23 -5.59 10.60 -5.48
N GLU A 24 -6.11 11.20 -6.56
CA GLU A 24 -7.40 10.79 -7.15
C GLU A 24 -7.43 9.32 -7.60
N LEU A 25 -6.27 8.70 -7.86
CA LEU A 25 -6.19 7.28 -8.25
C LEU A 25 -6.48 6.32 -7.10
N ILE A 26 -6.21 6.73 -5.86
CA ILE A 26 -6.40 5.89 -4.66
C ILE A 26 -7.58 6.36 -3.82
N GLN A 27 -7.97 7.63 -3.93
CA GLN A 27 -8.86 8.24 -2.95
C GLN A 27 -10.21 7.55 -2.77
N PRO A 28 -10.93 7.10 -3.82
CA PRO A 28 -12.16 6.34 -3.61
C PRO A 28 -11.93 5.10 -2.76
N ALA A 29 -10.87 4.34 -3.07
CA ALA A 29 -10.53 3.11 -2.36
C ALA A 29 -10.04 3.40 -0.94
N TRP A 30 -9.28 4.48 -0.74
CA TRP A 30 -8.87 4.98 0.57
C TRP A 30 -10.04 5.28 1.49
N GLU A 31 -11.14 5.82 0.94
CA GLU A 31 -12.34 6.16 1.72
C GLU A 31 -13.24 4.96 2.04
N THR A 32 -13.21 3.90 1.24
CA THR A 32 -14.22 2.81 1.33
C THR A 32 -13.66 1.45 1.72
N VAL A 33 -12.38 1.17 1.46
CA VAL A 33 -11.79 -0.15 1.76
C VAL A 33 -11.65 -0.32 3.27
N ASN A 34 -12.13 -1.46 3.76
CA ASN A 34 -12.14 -1.76 5.19
C ASN A 34 -10.85 -2.48 5.61
N ILE A 35 -9.86 -1.72 6.07
CA ILE A 35 -8.63 -2.30 6.63
C ILE A 35 -8.75 -2.65 8.12
N TYR A 36 -9.88 -2.33 8.76
CA TYR A 36 -10.07 -2.49 10.22
C TYR A 36 -10.80 -3.78 10.60
N GLY A 37 -11.46 -4.42 9.61
CA GLY A 37 -12.24 -5.63 9.78
C GLY A 37 -11.44 -6.92 9.67
N SER A 38 -12.14 -8.03 9.49
CA SER A 38 -11.53 -9.32 9.16
C SER A 38 -10.94 -9.33 7.74
N TYR A 39 -10.14 -10.34 7.42
CA TYR A 39 -9.62 -10.50 6.07
C TYR A 39 -10.72 -10.70 5.02
N GLU A 40 -11.82 -11.36 5.38
CA GLU A 40 -12.99 -11.50 4.51
C GLU A 40 -13.68 -10.16 4.27
N GLU A 41 -13.80 -9.31 5.30
CA GLU A 41 -14.39 -7.97 5.15
C GLU A 41 -13.51 -7.05 4.30
N TYR A 42 -12.19 -7.16 4.45
CA TYR A 42 -11.21 -6.49 3.60
C TYR A 42 -11.39 -6.92 2.13
N GLU A 43 -11.36 -8.22 1.84
CA GLU A 43 -11.57 -8.78 0.50
C GLU A 43 -12.93 -8.37 -0.11
N GLU A 44 -14.00 -8.37 0.69
CA GLU A 44 -15.33 -7.93 0.26
C GLU A 44 -15.30 -6.45 -0.15
N SER A 45 -14.67 -5.60 0.66
CA SER A 45 -14.57 -4.16 0.40
C SER A 45 -13.72 -3.82 -0.84
N LEU A 46 -12.86 -4.74 -1.28
CA LEU A 46 -12.02 -4.58 -2.47
C LEU A 46 -12.74 -4.97 -3.77
N LYS A 47 -13.87 -5.69 -3.72
CA LYS A 47 -14.60 -6.16 -4.93
C LYS A 47 -14.91 -5.10 -5.98
N PRO A 48 -15.24 -3.84 -5.63
CA PRO A 48 -15.48 -2.79 -6.62
C PRO A 48 -14.24 -2.36 -7.40
N TYR A 49 -13.03 -2.69 -6.92
CA TYR A 49 -11.77 -2.19 -7.44
C TYR A 49 -11.05 -3.22 -8.31
N THR A 50 -10.41 -2.74 -9.37
CA THR A 50 -9.50 -3.54 -10.20
C THR A 50 -8.31 -4.00 -9.37
N THR A 51 -7.69 -5.13 -9.74
CA THR A 51 -6.50 -5.64 -9.07
C THR A 51 -5.40 -4.57 -8.98
N GLU A 52 -5.23 -3.77 -10.03
CA GLU A 52 -4.23 -2.72 -10.11
C GLU A 52 -4.54 -1.55 -9.15
N GLN A 53 -5.81 -1.19 -8.97
CA GLN A 53 -6.23 -0.22 -7.96
C GLN A 53 -5.98 -0.72 -6.53
N ARG A 54 -6.23 -2.02 -6.27
CA ARG A 54 -5.98 -2.64 -4.96
C ARG A 54 -4.49 -2.58 -4.61
N TYR A 55 -3.63 -2.95 -5.56
CA TYR A 55 -2.18 -2.90 -5.38
C TYR A 55 -1.70 -1.48 -5.13
N LEU A 56 -2.17 -0.51 -5.93
CA LEU A 56 -1.81 0.89 -5.74
C LEU A 56 -2.23 1.42 -4.35
N LEU A 57 -3.43 1.07 -3.91
CA LEU A 57 -3.93 1.42 -2.59
C LEU A 57 -3.07 0.78 -1.48
N ALA A 58 -2.81 -0.52 -1.56
CA ALA A 58 -2.05 -1.26 -0.55
C ALA A 58 -0.62 -0.73 -0.40
N MET A 59 0.03 -0.48 -1.54
CA MET A 59 1.33 0.18 -1.63
C MET A 59 1.34 1.55 -0.93
N HIS A 60 0.29 2.37 -1.12
CA HIS A 60 0.17 3.67 -0.45
C HIS A 60 -0.09 3.55 1.06
N TRP A 61 -0.96 2.64 1.47
CA TRP A 61 -1.21 2.38 2.89
C TRP A 61 0.04 1.92 3.62
N LEU A 62 0.81 1.01 3.02
CA LEU A 62 2.08 0.55 3.57
C LEU A 62 3.03 1.73 3.74
N GLY A 63 3.27 2.52 2.68
CA GLY A 63 4.19 3.65 2.74
C GLY A 63 3.79 4.69 3.79
N ALA A 64 2.51 5.08 3.80
CA ALA A 64 2.00 6.04 4.77
C ALA A 64 2.16 5.57 6.24
N GLU A 65 2.02 4.27 6.50
CA GLU A 65 2.17 3.72 7.85
C GLU A 65 3.65 3.59 8.25
N VAL A 66 4.51 3.18 7.31
CA VAL A 66 5.95 3.10 7.52
C VAL A 66 6.53 4.49 7.75
N ASP A 67 6.12 5.51 6.99
CA ASP A 67 6.56 6.90 7.23
C ASP A 67 6.19 7.43 8.63
N ASN A 68 5.12 6.90 9.22
CA ASN A 68 4.66 7.31 10.55
C ASN A 68 5.41 6.62 11.70
N GLY A 69 5.86 5.37 11.52
CA GLY A 69 6.43 4.59 12.63
C GLY A 69 7.19 3.32 12.25
N GLY A 70 7.63 3.22 11.00
CA GLY A 70 8.39 2.08 10.48
C GLY A 70 7.56 0.81 10.26
N PHE A 71 8.25 -0.26 9.85
CA PHE A 71 7.58 -1.54 9.62
C PHE A 71 7.02 -2.16 10.90
N GLN A 72 7.59 -1.88 12.07
CA GLN A 72 6.99 -2.34 13.34
C GLN A 72 5.58 -1.77 13.53
N GLN A 73 5.38 -0.47 13.27
CA GLN A 73 4.05 0.15 13.35
C GLN A 73 3.10 -0.43 12.29
N PHE A 74 3.57 -0.59 11.05
CA PHE A 74 2.79 -1.23 9.98
C PHE A 74 2.31 -2.63 10.35
N LEU A 75 3.19 -3.45 10.91
CA LEU A 75 2.89 -4.80 11.34
C LEU A 75 1.98 -4.82 12.59
N GLY A 76 2.08 -3.87 13.51
CA GLY A 76 1.21 -3.80 14.70
C GLY A 76 -0.19 -3.25 14.43
N ASN A 77 -0.33 -2.40 13.41
CA ASN A 77 -1.59 -1.72 13.10
C ASN A 77 -2.47 -2.52 12.14
N SER A 78 -3.74 -2.10 12.03
CA SER A 78 -4.71 -2.68 11.10
C SER A 78 -4.23 -2.62 9.65
N THR A 79 -3.46 -1.58 9.31
CA THR A 79 -2.84 -1.37 7.98
C THR A 79 -2.03 -2.57 7.51
N GLY A 80 -1.42 -3.34 8.42
CA GLY A 80 -0.67 -4.56 8.08
C GLY A 80 -1.47 -5.61 7.31
N ILE A 81 -2.81 -5.54 7.29
CA ILE A 81 -3.66 -6.43 6.49
C ILE A 81 -3.37 -6.35 4.98
N VAL A 82 -2.86 -5.21 4.49
CA VAL A 82 -2.63 -4.97 3.05
C VAL A 82 -1.30 -5.54 2.54
N TRP A 83 -0.49 -6.17 3.40
CA TRP A 83 0.91 -6.50 3.10
C TRP A 83 1.08 -7.31 1.80
N GLU A 84 0.17 -8.26 1.55
CA GLU A 84 0.28 -9.15 0.39
C GLU A 84 -0.04 -8.42 -0.92
N ASP A 85 -1.03 -7.53 -0.90
CA ASP A 85 -1.37 -6.68 -2.04
C ASP A 85 -0.28 -5.63 -2.30
N ALA A 86 0.35 -5.10 -1.26
CA ALA A 86 1.50 -4.21 -1.40
C ALA A 86 2.70 -4.94 -2.03
N TYR A 87 2.99 -6.16 -1.57
CA TYR A 87 4.03 -7.03 -2.14
C TYR A 87 3.79 -7.31 -3.64
N LYS A 88 2.58 -7.73 -4.01
CA LYS A 88 2.20 -7.93 -5.42
C LYS A 88 2.25 -6.63 -6.22
N GLY A 89 1.93 -5.50 -5.61
CA GLY A 89 2.09 -4.18 -6.21
C GLY A 89 3.55 -3.84 -6.52
N TYR A 90 4.47 -4.06 -5.58
CA TYR A 90 5.90 -3.87 -5.80
C TYR A 90 6.41 -4.74 -6.95
N GLN A 91 5.95 -5.99 -7.04
CA GLN A 91 6.24 -6.86 -8.17
C GLN A 91 5.66 -6.32 -9.49
N ALA A 92 4.42 -5.84 -9.49
CA ALA A 92 3.74 -5.32 -10.67
C ALA A 92 4.44 -4.09 -11.27
N ILE A 93 4.99 -3.21 -10.42
CA ILE A 93 5.77 -2.05 -10.88
C ILE A 93 7.22 -2.39 -11.25
N GLY A 94 7.64 -3.65 -11.08
CA GLY A 94 9.03 -4.09 -11.31
C GLY A 94 10.03 -3.54 -10.28
N SER A 95 9.60 -3.37 -9.03
CA SER A 95 10.50 -3.04 -7.91
C SER A 95 10.92 -4.30 -7.18
N GLU A 96 11.98 -4.93 -7.67
CA GLU A 96 12.60 -6.07 -6.98
C GLU A 96 13.12 -5.68 -5.59
N LYS A 97 13.56 -4.43 -5.41
CA LYS A 97 14.08 -3.94 -4.15
C LYS A 97 13.01 -3.81 -3.07
N LEU A 98 11.87 -3.18 -3.38
CA LEU A 98 10.78 -3.05 -2.41
C LEU A 98 10.09 -4.41 -2.15
N ALA A 99 9.96 -5.24 -3.17
CA ALA A 99 9.49 -6.62 -3.01
C ALA A 99 10.40 -7.42 -2.07
N TYR A 100 11.74 -7.30 -2.23
CA TYR A 100 12.71 -7.94 -1.36
C TYR A 100 12.55 -7.54 0.11
N LEU A 101 12.25 -6.27 0.42
CA LEU A 101 12.03 -5.86 1.82
C LEU A 101 10.85 -6.61 2.45
N ILE A 102 9.78 -6.86 1.70
CA ILE A 102 8.65 -7.65 2.21
C ILE A 102 9.03 -9.13 2.40
N GLU A 103 9.83 -9.69 1.49
CA GLU A 103 10.38 -11.04 1.67
C GLU A 103 11.25 -11.15 2.93
N GLU A 104 12.06 -10.13 3.25
CA GLU A 104 12.84 -10.09 4.48
C GLU A 104 11.93 -10.04 5.72
N LEU A 105 10.86 -9.24 5.70
CA LEU A 105 9.88 -9.22 6.80
C LEU A 105 9.24 -10.60 7.01
N ILE A 106 8.89 -11.30 5.93
CA ILE A 106 8.36 -12.68 5.99
C ILE A 106 9.39 -13.63 6.64
N LYS A 107 10.69 -13.48 6.32
CA LYS A 107 11.77 -14.27 6.94
C LYS A 107 11.90 -13.96 8.43
N VAL A 108 11.81 -12.70 8.85
CA VAL A 108 11.82 -12.33 10.28
C VAL A 108 10.65 -12.98 11.02
N TYR A 109 9.46 -13.02 10.40
CA TYR A 109 8.30 -13.74 10.93
C TYR A 109 8.49 -15.27 10.96
N GLY A 110 9.32 -15.82 10.08
CA GLY A 110 9.54 -17.25 9.94
C GLY A 110 8.37 -18.02 9.31
N ARG A 111 7.35 -17.29 8.84
CA ARG A 111 6.16 -17.76 8.11
C ARG A 111 5.52 -16.56 7.39
N ASN A 112 4.51 -16.83 6.56
CA ASN A 112 3.69 -15.76 6.03
C ASN A 112 3.07 -14.93 7.18
N ILE A 113 3.08 -13.61 6.99
CA ILE A 113 2.57 -12.65 7.97
C ILE A 113 1.04 -12.85 8.09
N PRO A 114 0.50 -13.09 9.30
CA PRO A 114 -0.94 -13.25 9.47
C PRO A 114 -1.71 -11.98 9.10
N PHE A 115 -2.87 -12.15 8.48
CA PHE A 115 -3.79 -11.04 8.17
C PHE A 115 -4.51 -10.54 9.43
N ASP A 116 -4.84 -11.45 10.35
CA ASP A 116 -5.43 -11.09 11.63
C ASP A 116 -4.48 -10.21 12.45
N ARG A 117 -5.00 -9.07 12.92
CA ARG A 117 -4.20 -8.07 13.62
C ARG A 117 -3.73 -8.57 14.97
N GLU A 118 -4.57 -9.28 15.71
CA GLU A 118 -4.24 -9.77 17.05
C GLU A 118 -3.17 -10.87 16.96
N GLU A 119 -3.31 -11.82 16.03
CA GLU A 119 -2.28 -12.84 15.76
C GLU A 119 -0.95 -12.18 15.36
N ARG A 120 -0.98 -11.24 14.41
CA ARG A 120 0.23 -10.54 13.95
C ARG A 120 0.90 -9.74 15.07
N GLY A 121 0.11 -9.05 15.90
CA GLY A 121 0.57 -8.29 17.06
C GLY A 121 1.18 -9.17 18.15
N ASN A 122 0.52 -10.26 18.53
CA ASN A 122 1.03 -11.22 19.51
C ASN A 122 2.37 -11.84 19.07
N ILE A 123 2.52 -12.13 17.78
CA ILE A 123 3.79 -12.59 17.22
C ILE A 123 4.85 -11.50 17.32
N LEU A 124 4.53 -10.26 16.91
CA LEU A 124 5.46 -9.13 16.96
C LEU A 124 5.94 -8.84 18.39
N GLU A 125 5.03 -8.87 19.38
CA GLU A 125 5.35 -8.71 20.80
C GLU A 125 6.24 -9.83 21.34
N SER A 126 6.19 -11.02 20.73
CA SER A 126 7.05 -12.15 21.10
C SER A 126 8.45 -12.10 20.51
N PHE A 127 8.73 -11.16 19.60
CA PHE A 127 10.04 -11.04 18.98
C PHE A 127 11.11 -10.61 19.98
N SER A 128 12.31 -11.17 19.82
CA SER A 128 13.47 -10.73 20.57
C SER A 128 13.91 -9.33 20.10
N GLN A 129 14.73 -8.66 20.91
CA GLN A 129 15.26 -7.34 20.56
C GLN A 129 16.09 -7.38 19.27
N GLU A 130 16.78 -8.49 19.00
CA GLU A 130 17.53 -8.68 17.76
C GLU A 130 16.60 -8.69 16.54
N LYS A 131 15.46 -9.40 16.59
CA LYS A 131 14.48 -9.41 15.51
C LYS A 131 13.83 -8.04 15.28
N LEU A 132 13.55 -7.31 16.35
CA LEU A 132 13.00 -5.95 16.22
C LEU A 132 14.03 -5.01 15.56
N ALA A 133 15.31 -5.12 15.93
CA ALA A 133 16.39 -4.37 15.29
C ALA A 133 16.60 -4.75 13.81
N GLU A 134 16.35 -6.01 13.43
CA GLU A 134 16.32 -6.43 12.02
C GLU A 134 15.19 -5.70 11.25
N ILE A 135 13.99 -5.59 11.83
CA ILE A 135 12.87 -4.83 11.22
C ILE A 135 13.20 -3.33 11.10
N ASP A 136 13.89 -2.76 12.09
CA ASP A 136 14.34 -1.36 12.02
C ASP A 136 15.37 -1.16 10.91
N THR A 137 16.28 -2.11 10.71
CA THR A 137 17.24 -2.08 9.59
C THR A 137 16.52 -2.15 8.24
N ILE A 138 15.47 -2.97 8.11
CA ILE A 138 14.63 -3.04 6.91
C ILE A 138 13.88 -1.71 6.69
N THR A 139 13.45 -1.05 7.77
CA THR A 139 12.81 0.27 7.73
C THR A 139 13.78 1.33 7.22
N ASP A 140 15.02 1.35 7.72
CA ASP A 140 16.05 2.29 7.24
C ASP A 140 16.33 2.09 5.74
N LEU A 141 16.45 0.84 5.30
CA LEU A 141 16.60 0.49 3.87
C LEU A 141 15.40 0.96 3.03
N TYR A 142 14.17 0.86 3.56
CA TYR A 142 12.98 1.36 2.89
C TYR A 142 13.09 2.87 2.62
N TYR A 143 13.45 3.65 3.64
CA TYR A 143 13.60 5.10 3.49
C TYR A 143 14.68 5.50 2.46
N GLU A 144 15.72 4.69 2.29
CA GLU A 144 16.76 4.94 1.29
C GLU A 144 16.30 4.68 -0.16
N ILE A 145 15.37 3.74 -0.36
CA ILE A 145 15.05 3.21 -1.69
C ILE A 145 13.62 3.50 -2.17
N GLU A 146 12.70 3.89 -1.28
CA GLU A 146 11.29 4.10 -1.60
C GLU A 146 11.12 5.14 -2.71
N GLU A 147 11.61 6.36 -2.51
CA GLU A 147 11.38 7.49 -3.42
C GLU A 147 11.80 7.19 -4.88
N PRO A 148 13.03 6.69 -5.15
CA PRO A 148 13.43 6.37 -6.52
C PRO A 148 12.64 5.19 -7.11
N GLU A 149 12.25 4.20 -6.30
CA GLU A 149 11.47 3.05 -6.76
C GLU A 149 10.01 3.43 -7.03
N TRP A 150 9.46 4.40 -6.28
CA TRP A 150 8.12 4.97 -6.48
C TRP A 150 7.91 5.71 -7.78
N ARG A 151 8.97 6.21 -8.39
CA ARG A 151 8.91 6.79 -9.75
C ARG A 151 8.45 5.76 -10.80
N LYS A 152 8.54 4.45 -10.51
CA LYS A 152 8.03 3.38 -11.38
C LYS A 152 6.50 3.29 -11.36
N VAL A 153 5.83 3.76 -10.30
CA VAL A 153 4.37 3.69 -10.16
C VAL A 153 3.68 4.44 -11.30
N THR A 154 4.08 5.67 -11.60
CA THR A 154 3.43 6.45 -12.66
C THR A 154 3.64 5.82 -14.04
N LEU A 155 4.80 5.22 -14.30
CA LEU A 155 5.05 4.47 -15.54
C LEU A 155 4.12 3.25 -15.64
N TRP A 156 3.96 2.52 -14.55
CA TRP A 156 3.08 1.36 -14.50
C TRP A 156 1.60 1.73 -14.62
N VAL A 157 1.15 2.81 -13.96
CA VAL A 157 -0.22 3.33 -14.10
C VAL A 157 -0.49 3.75 -15.55
N LYS A 158 0.44 4.44 -16.21
CA LYS A 158 0.30 4.81 -17.63
C LYS A 158 0.22 3.58 -18.54
N ALA A 159 1.03 2.56 -18.27
CA ALA A 159 1.02 1.32 -19.04
C ALA A 159 -0.28 0.50 -18.88
N ASN A 160 -1.01 0.69 -17.78
CA ASN A 160 -2.24 -0.03 -17.43
C ASN A 160 -3.43 0.93 -17.27
N SER A 161 -3.45 2.04 -18.03
CA SER A 161 -4.38 3.16 -17.82
C SER A 161 -5.86 2.76 -17.72
N GLU A 162 -6.29 1.76 -18.48
CA GLU A 162 -7.66 1.25 -18.51
C GLU A 162 -8.13 0.62 -17.21
N LYS A 163 -7.20 0.28 -16.31
CA LYS A 163 -7.46 -0.28 -14.98
C LYS A 163 -7.76 0.80 -13.94
N PHE A 164 -7.49 2.05 -14.27
CA PHE A 164 -7.55 3.20 -13.36
C PHE A 164 -8.62 4.22 -13.76
N PHE A 165 -9.57 3.86 -14.62
CA PHE A 165 -10.70 4.74 -14.91
C PHE A 165 -11.64 4.80 -13.70
N ILE A 166 -11.87 6.01 -13.19
CA ILE A 166 -12.61 6.25 -11.97
C ILE A 166 -13.66 7.32 -12.23
N GLN A 167 -14.89 7.05 -11.83
CA GLN A 167 -15.96 8.03 -11.71
C GLN A 167 -16.55 7.90 -10.31
N ALA A 168 -16.23 8.84 -9.45
CA ALA A 168 -16.60 8.76 -8.05
C ALA A 168 -16.82 10.14 -7.44
N GLU A 169 -17.73 10.22 -6.49
CA GLU A 169 -17.70 11.30 -5.50
C GLU A 169 -16.75 10.91 -4.39
N ILE A 170 -15.88 11.85 -4.01
CA ILE A 170 -14.90 11.70 -2.95
C ILE A 170 -14.95 12.90 -2.02
N ASN A 171 -14.36 12.77 -0.84
CA ASN A 171 -14.22 13.90 0.07
C ASN A 171 -13.25 14.93 -0.50
N ASP A 172 -13.60 16.19 -0.37
CA ASP A 172 -12.70 17.29 -0.70
C ASP A 172 -11.87 17.65 0.53
N TYR A 173 -10.60 17.23 0.51
CA TYR A 173 -9.61 17.54 1.54
C TYR A 173 -8.81 18.82 1.24
N SER A 174 -9.10 19.51 0.12
CA SER A 174 -8.52 20.83 -0.13
C SER A 174 -9.07 21.83 0.89
N ARG A 175 -8.17 22.56 1.56
CA ARG A 175 -8.52 23.61 2.54
C ARG A 175 -8.93 24.90 1.83
#